data_AF-A0A966UI78-F1
#
_entry.id   AF-A0A966UI78-F1
#
_cell.length_a   1.000
_cell.length_b   1.000
_cell.length_c   1.000
_cell.angle_alpha   90.00
_cell.angle_beta   90.00
_cell.angle_gamma   90.00
#
_symmetry.space_group_name_H-M   'P 1'
#
loop_
_entity.id
_entity.type
_entity.pdbx_description
1 polymer ?
#
loop_
_entity_poly.entity_id
_entity_poly.type
_entity_poly.pdbx_seq_one_letter_code
_entity_poly.pdbx_strand_id
1 'polypeptide(L)'
;MSAKKTEISKRATEVLRLLKSEYPVAICELTHESAFQLLAATILSAQCTDVRVNMVTPALFDAYPTPAKLAVADVAHVEQLVRSTGFYQTKAKNLIGMASQVMTRFGGEVPREIEDLVTLPGVGRKTANVLRSVVFGLPGLPVDTHVGRLSRRLGLTKLEDAVKVEYELNAMLPPEEWGEFSLRLILHGRRVCDARKPRCEECLLESLCPSSTLPTKKSTGKTATKKLAHKAATGKAATKKSTKKPVKKTKARKK
;
A
#
# COMPACT_ATOMS: atom_id res chain seq x y z
N MET A 1 25.02 -23.42 9.84
CA MET A 1 24.54 -22.40 8.86
C MET A 1 25.67 -22.14 7.88
N SER A 2 25.47 -22.32 6.57
CA SER A 2 26.52 -22.11 5.55
C SER A 2 26.96 -20.63 5.52
N ALA A 3 28.24 -20.34 5.31
CA ALA A 3 28.81 -18.98 5.27
C ALA A 3 28.02 -18.02 4.35
N LYS A 4 27.49 -18.55 3.24
CA LYS A 4 26.64 -17.82 2.29
C LYS A 4 25.31 -17.35 2.89
N LYS A 5 24.69 -18.15 3.76
CA LYS A 5 23.44 -17.80 4.43
C LYS A 5 23.68 -16.65 5.44
N THR A 6 24.82 -16.67 6.11
CA THR A 6 25.24 -15.59 7.02
C THR A 6 25.46 -14.27 6.27
N GLU A 7 26.05 -14.31 5.08
CA GLU A 7 26.24 -13.11 4.23
C GLU A 7 24.91 -12.51 3.77
N ILE A 8 23.96 -13.34 3.34
CA ILE A 8 22.63 -12.89 2.91
C ILE A 8 21.87 -12.24 4.07
N SER A 9 21.89 -12.85 5.27
CA SER A 9 21.26 -12.25 6.44
C SER A 9 21.88 -10.91 6.81
N LYS A 10 23.22 -10.78 6.78
CA LYS A 10 23.91 -9.50 7.01
C LYS A 10 23.47 -8.44 5.99
N ARG A 11 23.36 -8.81 4.71
CA ARG A 11 22.84 -7.92 3.67
C ARG A 11 21.40 -7.50 3.95
N ALA A 12 20.53 -8.43 4.36
CA ALA A 12 19.14 -8.12 4.72
C ALA A 12 19.06 -7.09 5.85
N THR A 13 19.84 -7.27 6.92
CA THR A 13 19.91 -6.32 8.04
C THR A 13 20.38 -4.94 7.59
N GLU A 14 21.40 -4.88 6.72
CA GLU A 14 21.91 -3.58 6.25
C GLU A 14 20.94 -2.89 5.28
N VAL A 15 20.27 -3.65 4.41
CA VAL A 15 19.18 -3.13 3.57
C VAL A 15 18.07 -2.54 4.43
N LEU A 16 17.65 -3.26 5.48
CA LEU A 16 16.67 -2.77 6.45
C LEU A 16 17.12 -1.44 7.06
N ARG A 17 18.35 -1.37 7.57
CA ARG A 17 18.91 -0.15 8.19
C ARG A 17 18.86 1.04 7.24
N LEU A 18 19.33 0.86 6.01
CA LEU A 18 19.39 1.92 5.00
C LEU A 18 17.99 2.36 4.55
N LEU A 19 17.08 1.42 4.32
CA LEU A 19 15.69 1.73 3.97
C LEU A 19 14.95 2.44 5.11
N LYS A 20 15.23 2.10 6.36
CA LYS A 20 14.66 2.78 7.54
C LYS A 20 15.10 4.24 7.62
N SER A 21 16.34 4.53 7.24
CA SER A 21 16.85 5.91 7.15
C SER A 21 16.22 6.70 6.01
N GLU A 22 16.06 6.09 4.83
CA GLU A 22 15.49 6.76 3.65
C GLU A 22 13.98 6.98 3.77
N TYR A 23 13.28 6.00 4.35
CA TYR A 23 11.83 5.97 4.49
C TYR A 23 11.47 5.82 5.98
N PRO A 24 11.65 6.90 6.78
CA PRO A 24 11.41 6.85 8.23
C PRO A 24 9.95 6.62 8.57
N VAL A 25 9.03 7.09 7.72
CA VAL A 25 7.60 6.87 7.86
C VAL A 25 7.09 6.09 6.64
N ALA A 26 6.59 4.89 6.88
CA ALA A 26 5.98 4.04 5.87
C ALA A 26 4.47 3.97 6.12
N ILE A 27 3.67 4.60 5.25
CA ILE A 27 2.22 4.72 5.42
C ILE A 27 1.53 3.84 4.38
N CYS A 28 0.49 3.10 4.81
CA CYS A 28 -0.43 2.44 3.90
C CYS A 28 -1.23 3.49 3.10
N GLU A 29 -1.24 3.39 1.76
CA GLU A 29 -1.91 4.38 0.91
C GLU A 29 -3.45 4.24 0.90
N LEU A 30 -4.00 3.12 1.39
CA LEU A 30 -5.45 2.93 1.49
C LEU A 30 -6.00 3.67 2.70
N THR A 31 -6.98 4.55 2.49
CA THR A 31 -7.61 5.33 3.55
C THR A 31 -8.61 4.46 4.33
N HIS A 32 -8.47 4.44 5.66
CA HIS A 32 -9.28 3.62 6.55
C HIS A 32 -9.23 4.16 7.99
N GLU A 33 -10.27 3.88 8.76
CA GLU A 33 -10.40 4.24 10.18
C GLU A 33 -10.51 3.00 11.09
N SER A 34 -10.64 1.80 10.51
CA SER A 34 -10.79 0.54 11.26
C SER A 34 -10.24 -0.67 10.50
N ALA A 35 -10.07 -1.79 11.21
CA ALA A 35 -9.69 -3.07 10.61
C ALA A 35 -10.68 -3.52 9.52
N PHE A 36 -11.98 -3.32 9.75
CA PHE A 36 -13.02 -3.62 8.78
C PHE A 36 -12.88 -2.78 7.51
N GLN A 37 -12.66 -1.47 7.65
CA GLN A 37 -12.49 -0.59 6.50
C GLN A 37 -11.23 -0.95 5.69
N LEU A 38 -10.09 -1.24 6.34
CA LEU A 38 -8.90 -1.68 5.61
C LEU A 38 -9.12 -3.03 4.93
N LEU A 39 -9.81 -3.96 5.59
CA LEU A 39 -10.14 -5.26 5.01
C LEU A 39 -11.01 -5.12 3.75
N ALA A 40 -12.06 -4.30 3.80
CA ALA A 40 -12.88 -4.00 2.64
C ALA A 40 -12.07 -3.30 1.52
N ALA A 41 -11.25 -2.29 1.88
CA ALA A 41 -10.43 -1.55 0.93
C ALA A 41 -9.39 -2.45 0.23
N THR A 42 -8.79 -3.41 0.95
CA THR A 42 -7.82 -4.35 0.38
C THR A 42 -8.46 -5.41 -0.52
N ILE A 43 -9.71 -5.81 -0.27
CA ILE A 43 -10.49 -6.63 -1.23
C ILE A 43 -10.74 -5.82 -2.52
N LEU A 44 -11.08 -4.54 -2.39
CA LEU A 44 -11.31 -3.65 -3.53
C LEU A 44 -10.03 -3.34 -4.33
N SER A 45 -8.87 -3.29 -3.68
CA SER A 45 -7.59 -2.98 -4.32
C SER A 45 -7.04 -4.11 -5.21
N ALA A 46 -7.62 -5.32 -5.14
CA ALA A 46 -7.28 -6.39 -6.06
C ALA A 46 -7.46 -5.93 -7.52
N GLN A 47 -6.34 -5.82 -8.24
CA GLN A 47 -6.28 -5.30 -9.62
C GLN A 47 -6.91 -3.90 -9.79
N CYS A 48 -6.82 -3.06 -8.76
CA CYS A 48 -7.30 -1.68 -8.76
C CYS A 48 -6.25 -0.78 -8.12
N THR A 49 -6.20 0.50 -8.51
CA THR A 49 -5.26 1.45 -7.90
C THR A 49 -5.78 1.94 -6.55
N ASP A 50 -4.87 2.22 -5.62
CA ASP A 50 -5.21 2.74 -4.28
C ASP A 50 -5.99 4.07 -4.39
N VAL A 51 -5.63 4.94 -5.35
CA VAL A 51 -6.38 6.18 -5.66
C VAL A 51 -7.84 5.89 -6.00
N ARG A 52 -8.10 4.90 -6.86
CA ARG A 52 -9.47 4.55 -7.25
C ARG A 52 -10.24 3.94 -6.08
N VAL A 53 -9.60 3.13 -5.26
CA VAL A 53 -10.23 2.57 -4.05
C VAL A 53 -10.62 3.69 -3.09
N ASN A 54 -9.71 4.62 -2.80
CA ASN A 54 -9.94 5.75 -1.91
C ASN A 54 -11.04 6.72 -2.40
N MET A 55 -11.33 6.74 -3.70
CA MET A 55 -12.46 7.49 -4.25
C MET A 55 -13.81 6.81 -4.00
N VAL A 56 -13.87 5.47 -3.92
CA VAL A 56 -15.14 4.73 -3.79
C VAL A 56 -15.48 4.36 -2.35
N THR A 57 -14.47 4.16 -1.51
CA THR A 57 -14.66 3.71 -0.12
C THR A 57 -15.44 4.69 0.76
N PRO A 58 -15.38 6.04 0.60
CA PRO A 58 -16.18 6.94 1.43
C PRO A 58 -17.68 6.67 1.30
N ALA A 59 -18.20 6.53 0.07
CA ALA A 59 -19.62 6.24 -0.15
C ALA A 59 -20.00 4.82 0.32
N LEU A 60 -19.09 3.85 0.17
CA LEU A 60 -19.30 2.50 0.68
C LEU A 60 -19.42 2.47 2.21
N PHE A 61 -18.52 3.17 2.91
CA PHE A 61 -18.47 3.17 4.37
C PHE A 61 -19.53 4.07 5.01
N ASP A 62 -20.00 5.10 4.31
CA ASP A 62 -21.17 5.87 4.72
C ASP A 62 -22.45 5.00 4.70
N ALA A 63 -22.66 4.25 3.60
CA ALA A 63 -23.79 3.34 3.48
C ALA A 63 -23.67 2.10 4.40
N TYR A 64 -22.46 1.58 4.57
CA TYR A 64 -22.17 0.35 5.30
C TYR A 64 -20.99 0.50 6.27
N PRO A 65 -21.18 1.22 7.39
CA PRO A 65 -20.09 1.56 8.31
C PRO A 65 -19.54 0.38 9.10
N THR A 66 -20.28 -0.73 9.19
CA THR A 66 -19.93 -1.90 10.01
C THR A 66 -20.09 -3.21 9.23
N PRO A 67 -19.40 -4.29 9.66
CA PRO A 67 -19.62 -5.62 9.09
C PRO A 67 -21.09 -6.05 9.16
N ALA A 68 -21.79 -5.75 10.27
CA ALA A 68 -23.20 -6.08 10.44
C ALA A 68 -24.09 -5.45 9.35
N LYS A 69 -23.84 -4.17 9.02
CA LYS A 69 -24.59 -3.45 7.97
C LYS A 69 -24.27 -4.00 6.58
N LEU A 70 -22.99 -4.29 6.31
CA LEU A 70 -22.57 -4.81 5.01
C LEU A 70 -23.02 -6.26 4.77
N ALA A 71 -23.11 -7.08 5.82
CA ALA A 71 -23.49 -8.49 5.74
C ALA A 71 -24.93 -8.71 5.23
N VAL A 72 -25.82 -7.73 5.47
CA VAL A 72 -27.23 -7.75 5.05
C VAL A 72 -27.51 -6.78 3.89
N ALA A 73 -26.46 -6.27 3.25
CA ALA A 73 -26.59 -5.32 2.16
C ALA A 73 -27.25 -5.93 0.92
N ASP A 74 -28.03 -5.13 0.20
CA ASP A 74 -28.41 -5.45 -1.16
C ASP A 74 -27.16 -5.44 -2.06
N VAL A 75 -26.90 -6.59 -2.70
CA VAL A 75 -25.75 -6.77 -3.60
C VAL A 75 -25.78 -5.77 -4.75
N ALA A 76 -26.96 -5.43 -5.29
CA ALA A 76 -27.05 -4.49 -6.41
C ALA A 76 -26.60 -3.08 -6.00
N HIS A 77 -26.93 -2.65 -4.78
CA HIS A 77 -26.44 -1.38 -4.25
C HIS A 77 -24.93 -1.39 -4.02
N VAL A 78 -24.37 -2.45 -3.43
CA VAL A 78 -22.91 -2.58 -3.26
C VAL A 78 -22.19 -2.57 -4.61
N GLU A 79 -22.71 -3.29 -5.60
CA GLU A 79 -22.20 -3.31 -6.97
C GLU A 79 -22.15 -1.92 -7.60
N GLN A 80 -23.18 -1.09 -7.40
CA GLN A 80 -23.22 0.29 -7.89
C GLN A 80 -22.11 1.14 -7.26
N LEU A 81 -21.95 1.07 -5.94
CA LEU A 81 -20.94 1.84 -5.20
C LEU A 81 -19.51 1.48 -5.64
N VAL A 82 -19.23 0.19 -5.89
CA VAL A 82 -17.88 -0.30 -6.20
C VAL A 82 -17.63 -0.54 -7.69
N ARG A 83 -18.59 -0.17 -8.56
CA ARG A 83 -18.57 -0.43 -10.01
C ARG A 83 -17.27 -0.04 -10.69
N SER A 84 -16.69 1.07 -10.26
CA SER A 84 -15.49 1.64 -10.89
C SER A 84 -14.17 0.98 -10.49
N THR A 85 -14.20 -0.03 -9.63
CA THR A 85 -13.00 -0.78 -9.18
C THR A 85 -12.64 -1.96 -10.08
N GLY A 86 -13.44 -2.26 -11.11
CA GLY A 86 -13.26 -3.45 -11.97
C GLY A 86 -13.56 -4.77 -11.23
N PHE A 87 -14.03 -5.80 -11.95
CA PHE A 87 -14.50 -7.06 -11.35
C PHE A 87 -15.50 -6.85 -10.19
N TYR A 88 -16.31 -5.78 -10.28
CA TYR A 88 -17.09 -5.26 -9.17
C TYR A 88 -18.13 -6.25 -8.66
N GLN A 89 -18.69 -7.11 -9.52
CA GLN A 89 -19.66 -8.14 -9.13
C GLN A 89 -19.03 -9.16 -8.17
N THR A 90 -17.85 -9.68 -8.51
CA THR A 90 -17.10 -10.61 -7.64
C THR A 90 -16.65 -9.90 -6.37
N LYS A 91 -16.20 -8.65 -6.46
CA LYS A 91 -15.80 -7.86 -5.29
C LYS A 91 -16.98 -7.59 -4.35
N ALA A 92 -18.15 -7.23 -4.86
CA ALA A 92 -19.36 -7.01 -4.06
C ALA A 92 -19.78 -8.29 -3.32
N LYS A 93 -19.79 -9.44 -4.02
CA LYS A 93 -20.05 -10.75 -3.40
C LYS A 93 -19.03 -11.08 -2.31
N ASN A 94 -17.74 -10.83 -2.56
CA ASN A 94 -16.69 -11.05 -1.56
C ASN A 94 -16.83 -10.12 -0.37
N LEU A 95 -17.18 -8.85 -0.56
CA LEU A 95 -17.40 -7.89 0.52
C LEU A 95 -18.54 -8.32 1.45
N ILE A 96 -19.70 -8.68 0.89
CA ILE A 96 -20.85 -9.17 1.66
C ILE A 96 -20.52 -10.50 2.33
N GLY A 97 -19.90 -11.43 1.60
CA GLY A 97 -19.49 -12.73 2.14
C GLY A 97 -18.47 -12.61 3.27
N MET A 98 -17.48 -11.72 3.13
CA MET A 98 -16.52 -11.38 4.18
C MET A 98 -17.23 -10.82 5.41
N ALA A 99 -18.11 -9.83 5.22
CA ALA A 99 -18.85 -9.23 6.33
C ALA A 99 -19.74 -10.25 7.07
N SER A 100 -20.41 -11.13 6.32
CA SER A 100 -21.21 -12.22 6.88
C SER A 100 -20.37 -13.22 7.69
N GLN A 101 -19.19 -13.61 7.20
CA GLN A 101 -18.30 -14.49 7.96
C GLN A 101 -17.72 -13.82 9.20
N VAL A 102 -17.38 -12.53 9.13
CA VAL A 102 -16.95 -11.74 10.31
C VAL A 102 -18.04 -11.74 11.38
N MET A 103 -19.31 -11.56 10.99
CA MET A 103 -20.42 -11.61 11.94
C MET A 103 -20.66 -13.00 12.52
N THR A 104 -20.70 -14.03 11.68
CA THR A 104 -21.14 -15.38 12.08
C THR A 104 -20.06 -16.19 12.79
N ARG A 105 -18.79 -16.00 12.43
CA ARG A 105 -17.67 -16.81 12.96
C ARG A 105 -16.80 -16.05 13.96
N PHE A 106 -16.76 -14.73 13.88
CA PHE A 106 -15.82 -13.90 14.65
C PHE A 106 -16.51 -12.81 15.48
N GLY A 107 -17.83 -12.94 15.72
CA GLY A 107 -18.56 -12.06 16.62
C GLY A 107 -18.65 -10.60 16.17
N GLY A 108 -18.42 -10.31 14.89
CA GLY A 108 -18.41 -8.96 14.35
C GLY A 108 -17.05 -8.26 14.38
N GLU A 109 -16.01 -8.92 14.90
CA GLU A 109 -14.65 -8.40 14.91
C GLU A 109 -13.79 -9.05 13.82
N VAL A 110 -12.92 -8.26 13.17
CA VAL A 110 -11.99 -8.80 12.18
C VAL A 110 -10.93 -9.63 12.89
N PRO A 111 -10.75 -10.93 12.53
CA PRO A 111 -9.77 -11.78 13.20
C PRO A 111 -8.34 -11.32 12.94
N ARG A 112 -7.43 -11.69 13.85
CA ARG A 112 -6.02 -11.26 13.82
C ARG A 112 -5.07 -12.33 13.28
N GLU A 113 -5.46 -13.60 13.39
CA GLU A 113 -4.66 -14.73 12.95
C GLU A 113 -4.73 -14.92 11.43
N ILE A 114 -3.60 -15.32 10.85
CA ILE A 114 -3.50 -15.43 9.39
C ILE A 114 -4.38 -16.56 8.87
N GLU A 115 -4.47 -17.67 9.61
CA GLU A 115 -5.30 -18.84 9.30
C GLU A 115 -6.78 -18.47 9.23
N ASP A 116 -7.24 -17.59 10.11
CA ASP A 116 -8.61 -17.10 10.11
C ASP A 116 -8.85 -16.08 9.00
N LEU A 117 -7.94 -15.11 8.84
CA LEU A 117 -8.05 -14.06 7.83
C LEU A 117 -8.16 -14.65 6.42
N VAL A 118 -7.35 -15.65 6.07
CA VAL A 118 -7.38 -16.26 4.72
C VAL A 118 -8.63 -17.10 4.46
N THR A 119 -9.44 -17.39 5.48
CA THR A 119 -10.73 -18.06 5.28
C THR A 119 -11.82 -17.10 4.80
N LEU A 120 -11.62 -15.79 4.95
CA LEU A 120 -12.59 -14.77 4.55
C LEU A 120 -12.61 -14.60 3.01
N PRO A 121 -13.80 -14.51 2.39
CA PRO A 121 -13.93 -14.30 0.95
C PRO A 121 -13.15 -13.07 0.45
N GLY A 122 -12.37 -13.27 -0.61
CA GLY A 122 -11.54 -12.22 -1.21
C GLY A 122 -10.24 -11.91 -0.46
N VAL A 123 -9.92 -12.64 0.62
CA VAL A 123 -8.71 -12.44 1.41
C VAL A 123 -7.69 -13.53 1.10
N GLY A 124 -6.59 -13.13 0.44
CA GLY A 124 -5.41 -13.97 0.29
C GLY A 124 -4.36 -13.69 1.37
N ARG A 125 -3.31 -14.52 1.40
CA ARG A 125 -2.20 -14.42 2.38
C ARG A 125 -1.54 -13.03 2.40
N LYS A 126 -1.33 -12.42 1.23
CA LYS A 126 -0.81 -11.05 1.12
C LYS A 126 -1.72 -10.06 1.85
N THR A 127 -3.03 -10.12 1.58
CA THR A 127 -4.02 -9.23 2.21
C THR A 127 -4.03 -9.43 3.72
N ALA A 128 -4.02 -10.67 4.19
CA ALA A 128 -3.93 -10.97 5.63
C ALA A 128 -2.68 -10.34 6.27
N ASN A 129 -1.51 -10.46 5.63
CA ASN A 129 -0.27 -9.83 6.11
C ASN A 129 -0.32 -8.29 6.09
N VAL A 130 -1.06 -7.67 5.16
CA VAL A 130 -1.33 -6.22 5.21
C VAL A 130 -2.14 -5.86 6.45
N LEU A 131 -3.24 -6.57 6.75
CA LEU A 131 -4.03 -6.27 7.95
C LEU A 131 -3.23 -6.45 9.24
N ARG A 132 -2.51 -7.57 9.34
CA ARG A 132 -1.68 -7.87 10.52
C ARG A 132 -0.66 -6.77 10.79
N SER A 133 0.07 -6.35 9.76
CA SER A 133 1.08 -5.30 9.91
C SER A 133 0.50 -3.91 10.12
N VAL A 134 -0.46 -3.49 9.30
CA VAL A 134 -0.91 -2.08 9.25
C VAL A 134 -1.87 -1.75 10.40
N VAL A 135 -2.80 -2.64 10.72
CA VAL A 135 -3.87 -2.34 11.69
C VAL A 135 -3.60 -2.94 13.06
N PHE A 136 -3.09 -4.17 13.10
CA PHE A 136 -2.90 -4.87 14.37
C PHE A 136 -1.51 -4.70 14.98
N GLY A 137 -0.56 -4.10 14.25
CA GLY A 137 0.84 -4.00 14.70
C GLY A 137 1.50 -5.36 14.91
N LEU A 138 0.98 -6.41 14.27
CA LEU A 138 1.46 -7.78 14.37
C LEU A 138 2.47 -8.08 13.26
N PRO A 139 3.38 -9.04 13.48
CA PRO A 139 4.30 -9.49 12.44
C PRO A 139 3.56 -9.98 11.19
N GLY A 140 3.77 -9.30 10.07
CA GLY A 140 3.22 -9.67 8.77
C GLY A 140 4.04 -9.04 7.66
N LEU A 141 4.58 -9.86 6.75
CA LEU A 141 5.39 -9.40 5.62
C LEU A 141 4.59 -9.60 4.33
N PRO A 142 3.78 -8.61 3.88
CA PRO A 142 3.06 -8.75 2.64
C PRO A 142 4.05 -8.73 1.47
N VAL A 143 4.14 -9.83 0.72
CA VAL A 143 4.98 -9.91 -0.47
C VAL A 143 4.14 -9.59 -1.70
N ASP A 144 4.44 -8.45 -2.34
CA ASP A 144 3.89 -8.06 -3.63
C ASP A 144 4.93 -8.13 -4.75
N THR A 145 4.59 -7.60 -5.92
CA THR A 145 5.49 -7.59 -7.08
C THR A 145 6.72 -6.71 -6.89
N HIS A 146 6.67 -5.69 -6.02
CA HIS A 146 7.82 -4.87 -5.67
C HIS A 146 8.73 -5.63 -4.70
N VAL A 147 8.17 -6.14 -3.61
CA VAL A 147 8.92 -6.90 -2.60
C VAL A 147 9.60 -8.09 -3.24
N GLY A 148 8.86 -8.94 -3.96
CA GLY A 148 9.44 -10.12 -4.62
C GLY A 148 10.53 -9.75 -5.64
N ARG A 149 10.34 -8.67 -6.43
CA ARG A 149 11.35 -8.20 -7.39
C ARG A 149 12.61 -7.68 -6.71
N LEU A 150 12.46 -6.82 -5.71
CA LEU A 150 13.61 -6.21 -5.04
C LEU A 150 14.36 -7.23 -4.20
N SER A 151 13.68 -8.12 -3.49
CA SER A 151 14.31 -9.20 -2.74
C SER A 151 15.20 -10.07 -3.64
N ARG A 152 14.76 -10.35 -4.88
CA ARG A 152 15.59 -11.05 -5.88
C ARG A 152 16.74 -10.20 -6.41
N ARG A 153 16.50 -8.92 -6.74
CA ARG A 153 17.56 -8.01 -7.24
C ARG A 153 18.69 -7.80 -6.22
N LEU A 154 18.32 -7.66 -4.95
CA LEU A 154 19.25 -7.54 -3.81
C LEU A 154 19.91 -8.87 -3.44
N GLY A 155 19.50 -9.98 -4.08
CA GLY A 155 20.03 -11.31 -3.81
C GLY A 155 19.69 -11.83 -2.41
N LEU A 156 18.57 -11.37 -1.84
CA LEU A 156 18.03 -11.88 -0.56
C LEU A 156 17.38 -13.25 -0.74
N THR A 157 16.80 -13.49 -1.91
CA THR A 157 16.13 -14.74 -2.27
C THR A 157 16.30 -15.03 -3.76
N LYS A 158 16.13 -16.29 -4.15
CA LYS A 158 15.95 -16.71 -5.55
C LYS A 158 14.53 -17.20 -5.84
N LEU A 159 13.69 -17.25 -4.81
CA LEU A 159 12.34 -17.80 -4.89
C LEU A 159 11.42 -16.79 -5.58
N GLU A 160 10.48 -17.30 -6.36
CA GLU A 160 9.47 -16.48 -7.06
C GLU A 160 8.10 -16.55 -6.40
N ASP A 161 7.82 -17.66 -5.73
CA ASP A 161 6.59 -17.84 -4.96
C ASP A 161 6.55 -16.90 -3.77
N ALA A 162 5.50 -16.08 -3.68
CA ALA A 162 5.38 -15.02 -2.68
C ALA A 162 5.39 -15.56 -1.24
N VAL A 163 4.78 -16.73 -1.01
CA VAL A 163 4.71 -17.36 0.32
C VAL A 163 6.09 -17.85 0.73
N LYS A 164 6.83 -18.49 -0.18
CA LYS A 164 8.20 -18.93 0.09
C LYS A 164 9.14 -17.75 0.33
N VAL A 165 8.99 -16.66 -0.44
CA VAL A 165 9.75 -15.42 -0.23
C VAL A 165 9.45 -14.80 1.15
N GLU A 166 8.18 -14.76 1.55
CA GLU A 166 7.76 -14.29 2.88
C GLU A 166 8.51 -15.06 3.99
N TYR A 167 8.43 -16.39 3.98
CA TYR A 167 9.09 -17.22 5.00
C TYR A 167 10.62 -17.05 5.01
N GLU A 168 11.25 -16.92 3.84
CA GLU A 168 12.70 -16.75 3.75
C GLU A 168 13.14 -15.39 4.30
N LEU A 169 12.42 -14.31 3.99
CA LEU A 169 12.70 -12.98 4.54
C LEU A 169 12.41 -12.91 6.05
N ASN A 170 11.34 -13.54 6.51
CA ASN A 170 10.98 -13.60 7.93
C ASN A 170 12.09 -14.25 8.77
N ALA A 171 12.79 -15.25 8.21
CA ALA A 171 13.91 -15.90 8.89
C ALA A 171 15.19 -15.03 8.94
N MET A 172 15.25 -13.92 8.20
CA MET A 172 16.41 -13.03 8.13
C MET A 172 16.26 -11.75 8.96
N LEU A 173 15.02 -11.38 9.28
CA LEU A 173 14.67 -10.09 9.88
C LEU A 173 13.86 -10.29 11.17
N PRO A 174 14.00 -9.38 12.14
CA PRO A 174 13.22 -9.46 13.37
C PRO A 174 11.72 -9.23 13.09
N PRO A 175 10.80 -9.96 13.76
CA PRO A 175 9.35 -9.91 13.49
C PRO A 175 8.71 -8.52 13.48
N GLU A 176 9.18 -7.64 14.35
CA GLU A 176 8.70 -6.26 14.48
C GLU A 176 9.01 -5.38 13.26
N GLU A 177 9.98 -5.76 12.42
CA GLU A 177 10.36 -4.98 11.24
C GLU A 177 9.67 -5.46 9.95
N TRP A 178 8.97 -6.61 9.97
CA TRP A 178 8.45 -7.26 8.76
C TRP A 178 7.52 -6.37 7.92
N GLY A 179 6.53 -5.77 8.57
CA GLY A 179 5.52 -4.95 7.89
C GLY A 179 6.12 -3.70 7.28
N GLU A 180 6.89 -2.95 8.08
CA GLU A 180 7.54 -1.73 7.61
C GLU A 180 8.60 -2.01 6.56
N PHE A 181 9.37 -3.11 6.69
CA PHE A 181 10.33 -3.52 5.69
C PHE A 181 9.68 -3.75 4.32
N SER A 182 8.53 -4.45 4.30
CA SER A 182 7.73 -4.62 3.08
C SER A 182 7.30 -3.28 2.48
N LEU A 183 6.72 -2.39 3.30
CA LEU A 183 6.29 -1.06 2.82
C LEU A 183 7.46 -0.22 2.28
N ARG A 184 8.62 -0.25 2.95
CA ARG A 184 9.83 0.45 2.50
C ARG A 184 10.36 -0.11 1.19
N LEU A 185 10.32 -1.43 0.99
CA LEU A 185 10.63 -2.04 -0.30
C LEU A 185 9.65 -1.62 -1.40
N ILE A 186 8.35 -1.54 -1.09
CA ILE A 186 7.34 -1.04 -2.04
C ILE A 186 7.65 0.41 -2.43
N LEU A 187 7.91 1.28 -1.46
CA LEU A 187 8.29 2.68 -1.70
C LEU A 187 9.55 2.79 -2.55
N HIS A 188 10.60 2.05 -2.18
CA HIS A 188 11.85 2.03 -2.94
C HIS A 188 11.66 1.51 -4.36
N GLY A 189 10.87 0.46 -4.54
CA GLY A 189 10.56 -0.13 -5.83
C GLY A 189 9.69 0.74 -6.73
N ARG A 190 8.88 1.63 -6.15
CA ARG A 190 8.10 2.64 -6.89
C ARG A 190 8.94 3.87 -7.24
N ARG A 191 9.81 4.32 -6.33
CA ARG A 191 10.55 5.58 -6.47
C ARG A 191 11.86 5.44 -7.21
N VAL A 192 12.65 4.40 -6.94
CA VAL A 192 14.05 4.27 -7.39
C VAL A 192 14.25 3.01 -8.24
N CYS A 193 13.84 1.85 -7.72
CA CYS A 193 14.08 0.55 -8.36
C CYS A 193 12.91 0.12 -9.25
N ASP A 194 12.57 0.96 -10.24
CA ASP A 194 11.51 0.68 -11.22
C ASP A 194 11.75 -0.67 -11.92
N ALA A 195 10.66 -1.33 -12.32
CA ALA A 195 10.73 -2.64 -12.94
C ALA A 195 11.48 -2.61 -14.29
N ARG A 196 11.29 -1.55 -15.10
CA ARG A 196 11.86 -1.44 -16.46
C ARG A 196 13.15 -0.62 -16.49
N LYS A 197 13.19 0.51 -15.76
CA LYS A 197 14.32 1.44 -15.76
C LYS A 197 14.75 1.80 -14.33
N PRO A 198 15.38 0.88 -13.59
CA PRO A 198 15.88 1.18 -12.25
C PRO A 198 16.97 2.26 -12.32
N ARG A 199 16.94 3.23 -11.39
CA ARG A 199 17.96 4.27 -11.27
C ARG A 199 19.10 3.81 -10.34
N CYS A 200 19.87 2.81 -10.80
CA CYS A 200 20.92 2.19 -9.98
C CYS A 200 21.98 3.21 -9.50
N GLU A 201 22.34 4.18 -10.34
CA GLU A 201 23.33 5.23 -10.05
C GLU A 201 22.91 6.17 -8.89
N GLU A 202 21.60 6.25 -8.62
CA GLU A 202 21.02 7.07 -7.54
C GLU A 202 20.56 6.19 -6.36
N CYS A 203 20.80 4.87 -6.42
CA CYS A 203 20.24 3.92 -5.49
C CYS A 203 21.12 3.79 -4.24
N LEU A 204 20.56 4.16 -3.09
CA LEU A 204 21.24 3.99 -1.79
C LEU A 204 21.64 2.54 -1.44
N LEU A 205 21.06 1.54 -2.13
CA LEU A 205 21.37 0.12 -1.96
C LEU A 205 22.37 -0.41 -3.00
N GLU A 206 22.87 0.45 -3.91
CA GLU A 206 23.70 0.03 -5.05
C GLU A 206 24.92 -0.81 -4.63
N SER A 207 25.65 -0.35 -3.61
CA SER A 207 26.86 -1.01 -3.08
C SER A 207 26.59 -2.40 -2.50
N LEU A 208 25.34 -2.69 -2.12
CA LEU A 208 24.90 -3.97 -1.58
C LEU A 208 24.19 -4.84 -2.61
N CYS A 209 23.85 -4.29 -3.77
CA CYS A 209 22.95 -4.91 -4.74
C CYS A 209 23.73 -5.66 -5.83
N PRO A 210 23.68 -7.00 -5.88
CA PRO A 210 24.37 -7.75 -6.93
C PRO A 210 23.83 -7.47 -8.34
N SER A 211 22.61 -6.93 -8.45
CA SER A 211 21.97 -6.61 -9.73
C SER A 211 22.27 -5.20 -10.25
N SER A 212 22.96 -4.33 -9.49
CA SER A 212 23.28 -2.97 -9.94
C SER A 212 24.27 -2.96 -11.10
N THR A 213 25.17 -3.95 -11.15
CA THR A 213 26.24 -4.08 -12.14
C THR A 213 25.86 -4.94 -13.35
N LEU A 214 24.68 -5.58 -13.34
CA LEU A 214 24.22 -6.40 -14.45
C LEU A 214 23.76 -5.51 -15.62
N PRO A 215 24.10 -5.85 -16.88
CA PRO A 215 23.66 -5.08 -18.03
C PRO A 215 22.13 -5.05 -18.10
N THR A 216 21.53 -3.88 -17.87
CA THR A 216 20.10 -3.71 -18.11
C THR A 216 19.87 -3.69 -19.63
N LYS A 217 18.80 -4.33 -20.13
CA LYS A 217 18.37 -4.18 -21.53
C LYS A 217 18.07 -2.69 -21.77
N LYS A 218 19.05 -1.94 -22.29
CA LYS A 218 18.95 -0.51 -22.57
C LYS A 218 17.76 -0.26 -23.49
N SER A 219 16.74 0.45 -22.99
CA SER A 219 15.87 1.22 -23.89
C SER A 219 16.68 2.40 -24.40
N THR A 220 16.95 2.44 -25.69
CA THR A 220 17.51 3.62 -26.37
C THR A 220 16.62 4.84 -26.08
N GLY A 221 17.17 5.90 -25.49
CA GLY A 221 16.38 7.11 -25.23
C GLY A 221 17.03 8.15 -24.33
N LYS A 222 17.90 8.97 -24.95
CA LYS A 222 18.28 10.37 -24.67
C LYS A 222 18.39 10.84 -23.21
N THR A 223 19.63 11.14 -22.84
CA THR A 223 20.05 12.01 -21.74
C THR A 223 19.35 13.36 -21.81
N ALA A 224 18.64 13.73 -20.75
CA ALA A 224 18.26 15.11 -20.47
C ALA A 224 18.62 15.40 -19.00
N THR A 225 19.70 16.14 -18.81
CA THR A 225 20.13 16.68 -17.52
C THR A 225 19.07 17.64 -16.99
N LYS A 226 18.47 17.34 -15.83
CA LYS A 226 17.75 18.32 -15.02
C LYS A 226 18.18 18.23 -13.56
N LYS A 227 19.00 19.21 -13.18
CA LYS A 227 19.41 19.53 -11.81
C LYS A 227 18.17 20.02 -11.05
N LEU A 228 17.71 19.28 -10.04
CA LEU A 228 16.65 19.74 -9.13
C LEU A 228 17.31 20.32 -7.88
N ALA A 229 17.23 21.65 -7.78
CA ALA A 229 17.59 22.40 -6.59
C ALA A 229 16.50 22.19 -5.52
N HIS A 230 16.89 21.72 -4.34
CA HIS A 230 16.09 21.86 -3.13
C HIS A 230 15.94 23.35 -2.80
N LYS A 231 14.70 23.83 -2.69
CA LYS A 231 14.39 25.04 -1.94
C LYS A 231 13.48 24.68 -0.78
N ALA A 232 14.04 24.86 0.41
CA ALA A 232 13.35 24.90 1.68
C ALA A 232 12.28 25.99 1.65
N ALA A 233 11.07 25.65 2.09
CA ALA A 233 10.01 26.61 2.35
C ALA A 233 10.12 27.08 3.80
N THR A 234 10.73 28.26 4.00
CA THR A 234 10.52 29.09 5.19
C THR A 234 9.54 30.21 4.82
N GLY A 235 8.53 30.40 5.67
CA GLY A 235 7.33 31.17 5.36
C GLY A 235 7.48 32.69 5.38
N LYS A 236 6.42 33.38 4.93
CA LYS A 236 5.89 34.59 5.58
C LYS A 236 4.53 34.99 5.00
N ALA A 237 3.67 35.41 5.91
CA ALA A 237 2.35 35.98 5.69
C ALA A 237 2.38 37.25 4.82
N ALA A 238 1.34 37.45 4.01
CA ALA A 238 1.02 38.75 3.44
C ALA A 238 -0.51 38.94 3.35
N THR A 239 -0.96 39.90 4.15
CA THR A 239 -2.29 40.49 4.21
C THR A 239 -2.75 41.03 2.85
N LYS A 240 -3.94 40.65 2.38
CA LYS A 240 -4.59 41.28 1.22
C LYS A 240 -5.62 42.30 1.66
N LYS A 241 -5.26 43.57 1.41
CA LYS A 241 -6.12 44.76 1.42
C LYS A 241 -7.34 44.57 0.51
N SER A 242 -8.51 44.82 1.07
CA SER A 242 -9.79 44.98 0.38
C SER A 242 -9.81 46.30 -0.40
N THR A 243 -10.03 46.24 -1.71
CA THR A 243 -10.37 47.40 -2.54
C THR A 243 -11.83 47.29 -2.98
N LYS A 244 -12.67 48.09 -2.31
CA LYS A 244 -14.04 48.43 -2.72
C LYS A 244 -14.03 49.07 -4.11
N LYS A 245 -14.99 48.69 -4.96
CA LYS A 245 -15.64 49.61 -5.90
C LYS A 245 -17.14 49.27 -5.99
N PRO A 246 -18.06 50.25 -6.05
CA PRO A 246 -19.46 50.07 -5.70
C PRO A 246 -20.39 49.98 -6.92
N VAL A 247 -21.70 50.01 -6.64
CA VAL A 247 -22.87 50.33 -7.51
C VAL A 247 -23.61 49.04 -7.97
N LYS A 248 -24.93 48.84 -7.79
CA LYS A 248 -26.09 49.75 -7.92
C LYS A 248 -27.30 49.20 -7.13
N LYS A 249 -28.06 50.09 -6.49
CA LYS A 249 -29.36 49.83 -5.86
C LYS A 249 -30.44 49.59 -6.91
N THR A 250 -31.24 48.53 -6.76
CA THR A 250 -32.56 48.41 -7.40
C THR A 250 -33.65 48.48 -6.33
N LYS A 251 -34.59 49.38 -6.56
CA LYS A 251 -35.69 49.77 -5.67
C LYS A 251 -36.76 48.67 -5.60
N ALA A 252 -37.27 48.47 -4.39
CA ALA A 252 -38.56 47.84 -4.13
C ALA A 252 -39.70 48.66 -4.74
N ARG A 253 -40.73 47.99 -5.25
CA ARG A 253 -42.04 48.57 -5.54
C ARG A 253 -43.11 47.68 -4.90
N LYS A 254 -43.81 48.26 -3.92
CA LYS A 254 -45.06 47.75 -3.33
C LYS A 254 -46.14 47.64 -4.41
N LYS A 255 -46.86 46.52 -4.41
CA LYS A 255 -48.32 46.48 -4.26
C LYS A 255 -48.69 45.15 -3.63
#